data_AF-A0AAW2L6D9-F1
#
_entry.id   AF-A0AAW2L6D9-F1
#
_cell.length_a   1.000
_cell.length_b   1.000
_cell.length_c   1.000
_cell.angle_alpha   90.00
_cell.angle_beta   90.00
_cell.angle_gamma   90.00
#
_symmetry.space_group_name_H-M   'P 1'
#
loop_
_entity.id
_entity.type
_entity.pdbx_description
1 polymer ?
#
loop_
_entity_poly.entity_id
_entity_poly.type
_entity_poly.pdbx_seq_one_letter_code
_entity_poly.pdbx_strand_id
1 'polypeptide(L)'
;MANPKVYFDITIGGQPAGRIVMELFCDTTPRTAENFRALCTGEKGVGRSGKPLHFKGSIFHRVIPGFMCQGGDFTAERDRRRIHLRLEIRG
;
A
#
# COMPACT_ATOMS: atom_id res chain seq x y z
N MET A 1 -13.32 3.42 19.47
CA MET A 1 -13.34 2.69 18.18
C MET A 1 -11.98 2.02 18.04
N ALA A 2 -11.90 0.77 17.59
CA ALA A 2 -10.61 0.09 17.46
C ALA A 2 -9.83 0.60 16.23
N ASN A 3 -8.50 0.64 16.32
CA ASN A 3 -7.64 1.03 15.21
C ASN A 3 -7.75 0.04 14.03
N PRO A 4 -7.97 0.50 12.79
CA PRO A 4 -8.08 -0.36 11.62
C PRO A 4 -6.79 -1.16 11.37
N LYS A 5 -6.94 -2.40 10.86
CA LYS A 5 -5.83 -3.22 10.40
C LYS A 5 -5.91 -3.45 8.90
N VAL A 6 -4.79 -3.29 8.21
CA VAL A 6 -4.66 -3.49 6.76
C VAL A 6 -3.46 -4.40 6.47
N TYR A 7 -3.39 -4.97 5.26
CA TYR A 7 -2.26 -5.83 4.92
C TYR A 7 -1.81 -5.70 3.47
N PHE A 8 -0.53 -5.96 3.25
CA PHE A 8 0.07 -6.15 1.92
C PHE A 8 0.57 -7.59 1.80
N ASP A 9 0.15 -8.30 0.77
CA ASP A 9 0.81 -9.50 0.28
C ASP A 9 1.91 -9.10 -0.69
N ILE A 10 3.14 -9.50 -0.39
CA ILE A 10 4.33 -9.05 -1.12
C ILE A 10 4.77 -10.12 -2.11
N THR A 11 5.18 -9.72 -3.32
CA THR A 11 5.99 -10.59 -4.19
C THR A 11 7.33 -9.95 -4.53
N ILE A 12 8.40 -10.76 -4.51
CA ILE A 12 9.77 -10.36 -4.87
C ILE A 12 10.19 -11.26 -6.03
N GLY A 13 10.55 -10.66 -7.18
CA GLY A 13 10.86 -11.44 -8.39
C GLY A 13 9.68 -12.31 -8.88
N GLY A 14 8.45 -11.90 -8.58
CA GLY A 14 7.23 -12.64 -8.91
C GLY A 14 6.88 -13.77 -7.92
N GLN A 15 7.74 -14.06 -6.95
CA GLN A 15 7.50 -15.09 -5.94
C GLN A 15 6.88 -14.50 -4.67
N PRO A 16 5.91 -15.18 -4.02
CA PRO A 16 5.37 -14.72 -2.74
C PRO A 16 6.45 -14.57 -1.66
N ALA A 17 6.47 -13.42 -0.99
CA ALA A 17 7.43 -13.08 0.06
C ALA A 17 6.76 -12.89 1.44
N GLY A 18 5.47 -13.22 1.55
CA GLY A 18 4.70 -13.15 2.79
C GLY A 18 3.80 -11.92 2.88
N ARG A 19 3.23 -11.73 4.08
CA ARG A 19 2.23 -10.70 4.38
C ARG A 19 2.75 -9.72 5.42
N ILE A 20 2.64 -8.44 5.12
CA ILE A 20 2.85 -7.34 6.08
C ILE A 20 1.48 -6.93 6.60
N VAL A 21 1.28 -6.97 7.92
CA VAL A 21 0.05 -6.47 8.57
C VAL A 21 0.38 -5.19 9.33
N MET A 22 -0.43 -4.16 9.14
CA MET A 22 -0.25 -2.84 9.74
C MET A 22 -1.51 -2.43 10.50
N GLU A 23 -1.34 -1.98 11.73
CA GLU A 23 -2.37 -1.26 12.48
C GLU A 23 -2.24 0.24 12.23
N LEU A 24 -3.35 0.89 11.92
CA LEU A 24 -3.38 2.33 11.62
C LEU A 24 -3.88 3.08 12.85
N PHE A 25 -3.04 3.98 13.39
CA PHE A 25 -3.37 4.80 14.57
C PHE A 25 -4.39 5.89 14.24
N CYS A 26 -5.65 5.48 14.07
CA CYS A 26 -6.77 6.36 13.75
C CYS A 26 -7.20 7.22 14.95
N ASP A 27 -6.92 6.73 16.16
CA ASP A 27 -7.07 7.47 17.42
C ASP A 27 -6.20 8.73 17.47
N THR A 28 -5.02 8.67 16.85
CA THR A 28 -4.01 9.73 16.89
C THR A 28 -4.00 10.54 15.59
N THR A 29 -4.13 9.87 14.44
CA THR A 29 -3.99 10.47 13.10
C THR A 29 -5.15 10.07 12.17
N PRO A 30 -6.41 10.42 12.51
CA PRO A 30 -7.60 9.87 11.86
C PRO A 30 -7.64 10.10 10.35
N ARG A 31 -7.27 11.30 9.89
CA ARG A 31 -7.28 11.65 8.45
C ARG A 31 -6.24 10.85 7.65
N THR A 32 -5.05 10.67 8.22
CA THR A 32 -3.95 9.93 7.57
C THR A 32 -4.26 8.43 7.55
N ALA A 33 -4.74 7.89 8.68
CA ALA A 33 -5.17 6.51 8.80
C ALA A 33 -6.28 6.18 7.79
N GLU A 34 -7.31 7.03 7.69
CA GLU A 34 -8.42 6.82 6.76
C GLU A 34 -7.98 6.91 5.29
N ASN A 35 -7.12 7.86 4.94
CA ASN A 35 -6.55 7.93 3.59
C ASN A 35 -5.80 6.64 3.23
N PHE A 36 -4.92 6.16 4.12
CA PHE A 36 -4.15 4.94 3.88
C PHE A 36 -5.06 3.71 3.79
N ARG A 37 -6.03 3.59 4.69
CA ARG A 37 -7.03 2.51 4.69
C ARG A 37 -7.82 2.47 3.38
N ALA A 38 -8.32 3.62 2.93
CA ALA A 38 -9.10 3.72 1.70
C ALA A 38 -8.27 3.37 0.44
N LEU A 39 -6.99 3.77 0.41
CA LEU A 39 -6.06 3.36 -0.66
C LEU A 39 -5.71 1.87 -0.58
N CYS A 40 -5.84 1.22 0.57
CA CYS A 40 -5.70 -0.23 0.69
C CYS A 40 -6.92 -0.99 0.16
N THR A 41 -8.14 -0.45 0.29
CA THR A 41 -9.36 -1.09 -0.25
C THR A 41 -9.59 -0.78 -1.72
N GLY A 42 -9.15 0.38 -2.18
CA GLY A 42 -9.55 0.90 -3.49
C GLY A 42 -11.01 1.37 -3.56
N GLU A 43 -11.70 1.51 -2.42
CA GLU A 43 -13.15 1.79 -2.37
C GLU A 43 -13.53 3.16 -2.96
N LYS A 44 -12.57 4.08 -3.10
CA LYS A 44 -12.80 5.44 -3.62
C LYS A 44 -12.77 5.51 -5.15
N GLY A 45 -12.65 4.38 -5.85
CA GLY A 45 -12.74 4.31 -7.31
C GLY A 45 -11.55 4.97 -8.01
N VAL A 46 -11.82 5.84 -8.98
CA VAL A 46 -10.81 6.46 -9.85
C VAL A 46 -10.52 7.89 -9.42
N GLY A 47 -9.24 8.22 -9.30
CA GLY A 47 -8.77 9.55 -8.93
C GLY A 47 -8.70 10.51 -10.13
N ARG A 48 -8.36 11.78 -9.85
CA ARG A 48 -8.22 12.82 -10.87
C ARG A 48 -7.14 12.53 -11.92
N SER A 49 -6.18 11.67 -11.60
CA SER A 49 -5.15 11.18 -12.54
C SER A 49 -5.67 10.14 -13.54
N GLY A 50 -6.97 9.77 -13.47
CA GLY A 50 -7.54 8.69 -14.27
C GLY A 50 -7.10 7.28 -13.83
N LYS A 51 -6.39 7.17 -12.70
CA LYS A 51 -5.92 5.89 -12.14
C LYS A 51 -6.77 5.47 -10.94
N PRO A 52 -6.93 4.15 -10.67
CA PRO A 52 -7.56 3.68 -9.44
C PRO A 52 -6.85 4.24 -8.20
N LEU A 53 -7.61 4.70 -7.22
CA LEU A 53 -7.11 5.09 -5.89
C LEU A 53 -6.85 3.84 -5.06
N HIS A 54 -5.92 3.01 -5.50
CA HIS A 54 -5.68 1.68 -4.95
C HIS A 54 -4.19 1.33 -5.01
N PHE A 55 -3.63 0.88 -3.89
CA PHE A 55 -2.23 0.45 -3.82
C PHE A 55 -1.99 -0.92 -4.49
N LYS A 56 -3.04 -1.72 -4.77
CA LYS A 56 -2.88 -3.06 -5.38
C LYS A 56 -2.23 -2.93 -6.76
N GLY A 57 -1.16 -3.70 -6.98
CA GLY A 57 -0.35 -3.66 -8.19
C GLY A 57 0.77 -2.62 -8.15
N SER A 58 0.80 -1.71 -7.18
CA SER A 58 1.92 -0.77 -7.01
C SER A 58 3.17 -1.48 -6.49
N ILE A 59 4.31 -0.77 -6.49
CA ILE A 59 5.62 -1.32 -6.13
C ILE A 59 6.29 -0.52 -5.02
N PHE A 60 7.24 -1.15 -4.33
CA PHE A 60 8.28 -0.41 -3.62
C PHE A 60 9.33 0.08 -4.63
N HIS A 61 9.21 1.33 -5.08
CA HIS A 61 10.09 1.90 -6.09
C HIS A 61 11.45 2.36 -5.53
N ARG A 62 11.60 2.44 -4.21
CA ARG A 62 12.87 2.82 -3.55
C ARG A 62 13.09 1.98 -2.31
N VAL A 63 14.15 1.17 -2.33
CA VAL A 63 14.56 0.30 -1.21
C VAL A 63 16.00 0.61 -0.88
N ILE A 64 16.26 1.07 0.34
CA ILE A 64 17.60 1.42 0.83
C ILE A 64 17.91 0.51 2.03
N PRO A 65 18.84 -0.46 1.89
CA PRO A 65 19.26 -1.32 2.99
C PRO A 65 19.72 -0.51 4.21
N GLY A 66 19.33 -0.94 5.41
CA GLY A 66 19.64 -0.24 6.65
C GLY A 66 18.83 1.05 6.88
N PHE A 67 17.87 1.36 6.01
CA PHE A 67 17.04 2.56 6.15
C PHE A 67 15.55 2.27 5.99
N MET A 68 15.04 2.18 4.76
CA MET A 68 13.59 2.04 4.53
C MET A 68 13.22 1.50 3.14
N CYS A 69 11.97 1.07 3.03
CA CYS A 69 11.28 0.76 1.78
C CYS A 69 10.16 1.78 1.54
N GLN A 70 10.19 2.45 0.38
CA GLN A 70 9.22 3.46 -0.03
C GLN A 70 8.46 2.97 -1.27
N GLY A 71 7.13 3.06 -1.17
CA GLY A 71 6.17 2.68 -2.21
C GLY A 71 4.98 3.65 -2.21
N GLY A 72 3.85 3.20 -2.76
CA GLY A 72 2.60 3.97 -2.74
C GLY A 72 2.39 4.94 -3.91
N ASP A 73 3.31 5.03 -4.87
CA ASP A 73 3.04 5.68 -6.15
C ASP A 73 2.36 4.67 -7.09
N PHE A 74 1.03 4.85 -7.24
CA PHE A 74 0.18 4.07 -8.13
C PHE A 74 -0.15 4.81 -9.45
N THR A 75 0.53 5.92 -9.74
CA THR A 75 0.21 6.77 -10.90
C THR A 75 1.30 6.78 -11.98
N ALA A 76 2.57 6.88 -11.57
CA ALA A 76 3.68 7.14 -12.51
C ALA A 76 4.68 5.99 -12.65
N GLU A 77 4.51 4.88 -11.91
CA GLU A 77 5.24 3.61 -12.01
C GLU A 77 6.69 3.73 -12.53
N ARG A 78 7.58 4.39 -11.78
CA ARG A 78 8.99 4.54 -12.18
C ARG A 78 9.78 3.28 -11.84
N ASP A 79 10.26 2.58 -12.85
CA ASP A 79 10.99 1.30 -12.76
C ASP A 79 12.49 1.49 -12.55
N ARG A 80 13.11 0.63 -11.72
CA ARG A 80 14.45 0.01 -11.92
C ARG A 80 14.71 -1.29 -11.12
N ARG A 81 13.90 -1.68 -10.11
CA ARG A 81 13.93 -3.01 -9.43
C ARG A 81 12.56 -3.28 -8.77
N ARG A 82 11.89 -4.39 -9.09
CA ARG A 82 10.46 -4.60 -8.74
C ARG A 82 10.24 -5.48 -7.49
N ILE A 83 9.58 -4.92 -6.47
CA ILE A 83 8.84 -5.65 -5.42
C ILE A 83 7.37 -5.26 -5.58
N HIS A 84 6.49 -6.22 -5.90
CA HIS A 84 5.07 -5.92 -6.14
C HIS A 84 4.24 -6.07 -4.88
N LEU A 85 3.25 -5.19 -4.76
CA LEU A 85 2.26 -5.19 -3.71
C LEU A 85 0.95 -5.77 -4.24
N ARG A 86 0.45 -6.82 -3.58
CA ARG A 86 -0.94 -7.27 -3.66
C ARG A 86 -1.61 -6.93 -2.33
N LEU A 87 -2.89 -6.57 -2.38
CA LEU A 87 -3.48 -5.77 -1.32
C LEU A 87 -4.96 -6.09 -1.18
N GLU A 88 -5.37 -6.25 0.08
CA GLU A 88 -6.73 -6.54 0.52
C GLU A 88 -6.87 -6.10 2.00
N ILE A 89 -8.10 -5.90 2.49
CA ILE A 89 -8.40 -5.66 3.91
C ILE A 89 -8.98 -6.95 4.51
N ARG A 90 -8.58 -7.30 5.73
CA ARG A 90 -9.30 -8.32 6.51
C ARG A 90 -10.51 -7.62 7.15
N GLY A 91 -11.71 -8.13 6.83
CA GLY A 91 -12.92 -7.86 7.61
C GLY A 91 -12.82 -8.43 9.00
#